data_AF-A0A7W8B7T9-F1
#
_entry.id   AF-A0A7W8B7T9-F1
#
_cell.length_a   1.000
_cell.length_b   1.000
_cell.length_c   1.000
_cell.angle_alpha   90.00
_cell.angle_beta   90.00
_cell.angle_gamma   90.00
#
_symmetry.space_group_name_H-M   'P 1'
#
loop_
_entity.id
_entity.type
_entity.pdbx_description
1 polymer ?
#
loop_
_entity_poly.entity_id
_entity_poly.type
_entity_poly.pdbx_seq_one_letter_code
_entity_poly.pdbx_strand_id
1 'polypeptide(L)' 'MIKKVNENHEAIEIVSKHGNAVLVSAEDYAALREGSYLLRSPANARRLLKAYENALSHINMSERELIDPESPDAGAGAA' A
#
# COMPACT_ATOMS: atom_id res chain seq x y z
N MET A 1 -4.74 -13.45 23.23
CA MET A 1 -5.41 -13.15 21.95
C MET A 1 -4.64 -12.11 21.14
N ILE A 2 -4.32 -10.93 21.70
CA ILE A 2 -3.56 -9.88 21.00
C ILE A 2 -2.23 -10.39 20.41
N LYS A 3 -1.43 -11.13 21.20
CA LYS A 3 -0.15 -11.71 20.75
C LYS A 3 -0.30 -12.59 19.49
N LYS A 4 -1.33 -13.45 19.45
CA LYS A 4 -1.58 -14.36 18.31
C LYS A 4 -1.92 -13.60 17.03
N VAL A 5 -2.71 -12.53 17.14
CA VAL A 5 -3.11 -11.70 15.99
C VAL A 5 -1.91 -10.96 15.40
N ASN A 6 -1.01 -10.45 16.26
CA ASN A 6 0.22 -9.80 15.80
C ASN A 6 1.22 -10.78 15.18
N GLU A 7 1.31 -12.03 15.68
CA GLU A 7 2.29 -13.00 15.18
C GLU A 7 1.84 -13.70 13.90
N ASN A 8 0.53 -13.96 13.77
CA ASN A 8 0.00 -14.77 12.68
C ASN A 8 -0.68 -13.92 11.58
N HIS A 9 -0.88 -12.61 11.80
CA HIS A 9 -1.66 -11.74 10.91
C HIS A 9 -3.06 -12.31 10.56
N GLU A 10 -3.64 -13.06 11.51
CA GLU A 10 -4.97 -13.67 11.38
C GLU A 10 -6.02 -12.81 12.08
N ALA A 11 -7.06 -12.41 11.35
CA ALA A 11 -8.21 -11.72 11.92
C ALA A 11 -9.03 -12.67 12.82
N ILE A 12 -9.44 -12.17 13.99
CA ILE A 12 -10.34 -12.90 14.90
C ILE A 12 -11.68 -12.19 14.95
N GLU A 13 -12.75 -12.89 14.60
CA GLU A 13 -14.12 -12.41 14.80
C GLU A 13 -14.57 -12.67 16.25
N ILE A 14 -15.12 -11.64 16.87
CA ILE A 14 -15.70 -11.65 18.21
C ILE A 14 -17.21 -11.48 18.05
N VAL A 15 -17.98 -12.53 18.33
CA VAL A 15 -19.43 -12.54 18.22
C VAL A 15 -20.06 -12.27 19.59
N SER A 16 -20.98 -11.31 19.66
CA SER A 16 -21.73 -10.98 20.88
C SER A 16 -23.20 -10.76 20.57
N LYS A 17 -24.07 -10.96 21.58
CA LYS A 17 -25.52 -10.72 21.48
C LYS A 17 -25.89 -9.29 21.07
N HIS A 18 -24.97 -8.34 21.27
CA HIS A 18 -25.19 -6.91 20.97
C HIS A 18 -24.36 -6.41 19.78
N GLY A 19 -23.76 -7.30 18.99
CA GLY A 19 -23.00 -6.96 17.79
C GLY A 19 -21.65 -7.67 17.72
N ASN A 20 -21.08 -7.72 16.51
CA ASN A 20 -19.81 -8.39 16.24
C ASN A 20 -18.68 -7.36 16.13
N ALA A 21 -17.46 -7.79 16.46
CA ALA A 21 -16.25 -7.03 16.27
C ALA A 21 -15.18 -7.91 15.63
N VAL A 22 -14.21 -7.30 14.95
CA VAL A 22 -13.04 -8.01 14.40
C VAL A 22 -11.79 -7.44 15.03
N LEU A 23 -10.95 -8.31 15.58
CA LEU A 23 -9.62 -7.98 16.08
C LEU A 23 -8.58 -8.32 15.01
N VAL A 24 -7.80 -7.33 14.60
CA VAL A 24 -6.66 -7.43 13.68
C VAL A 24 -5.43 -6.78 14.30
N SER A 25 -4.23 -7.03 13.76
CA SER A 25 -3.03 -6.36 14.23
C SER A 25 -3.12 -4.87 13.86
N ALA A 26 -2.43 -4.02 14.62
CA ALA A 26 -2.43 -2.58 14.32
C ALA A 26 -1.77 -2.29 12.96
N GLU A 27 -0.78 -3.09 12.57
CA GLU A 27 -0.10 -3.02 11.28
C GLU A 27 -1.04 -3.38 10.13
N ASP A 28 -1.74 -4.51 10.23
CA ASP A 28 -2.70 -4.93 9.20
C ASP A 28 -3.83 -3.91 9.03
N TYR A 29 -4.32 -3.36 10.14
CA TYR A 29 -5.34 -2.30 10.08
C TYR A 29 -4.83 -1.05 9.35
N ALA A 30 -3.60 -0.62 9.64
CA ALA A 30 -3.00 0.53 8.98
C ALA A 30 -2.82 0.29 7.47
N ALA A 31 -2.29 -0.89 7.09
CA ALA A 31 -2.11 -1.30 5.71
C ALA A 31 -3.45 -1.37 4.95
N LEU A 32 -4.49 -1.95 5.55
CA LEU A 32 -5.83 -2.00 4.98
C LEU A 32 -6.41 -0.60 4.75
N ARG A 33 -6.21 0.33 5.71
CA ARG A 33 -6.70 1.71 5.61
C ARG A 33 -5.99 2.46 4.48
N GLU A 34 -4.67 2.30 4.38
CA GLU A 34 -3.86 2.93 3.34
C GLU A 34 -4.18 2.35 1.95
N GLY A 35 -4.24 1.03 1.81
CA GLY A 35 -4.64 0.37 0.57
C GLY A 35 -6.04 0.80 0.13
N SER A 36 -7.00 0.83 1.05
CA SER A 36 -8.36 1.34 0.77
C SER A 36 -8.34 2.81 0.32
N TYR A 37 -7.48 3.64 0.90
CA TYR A 37 -7.31 5.03 0.49
C TYR A 37 -6.72 5.16 -0.93
N LEU A 38 -5.67 4.41 -1.24
CA LEU A 38 -5.03 4.39 -2.57
C LEU A 38 -5.97 3.89 -3.66
N LEU A 39 -6.79 2.89 -3.35
CA LEU A 39 -7.75 2.28 -4.27
C LEU A 39 -9.06 3.06 -4.41
N ARG A 40 -9.32 4.04 -3.54
CA ARG A 40 -10.55 4.86 -3.57
C ARG A 40 -10.70 5.66 -4.87
N SER A 41 -9.59 6.02 -5.52
CA SER A 41 -9.59 6.63 -6.85
C SER A 41 -9.38 5.55 -7.92
N PRO A 42 -10.36 5.30 -8.81
CA PRO A 42 -10.22 4.30 -9.88
C PRO A 42 -9.01 4.55 -10.79
N ALA A 43 -8.65 5.83 -11.00
CA ALA A 43 -7.49 6.20 -11.79
C ALA A 43 -6.17 5.82 -11.08
N ASN A 44 -6.07 6.08 -9.78
CA ASN A 44 -4.87 5.73 -9.01
C ASN A 44 -4.74 4.21 -8.83
N ALA A 45 -5.85 3.51 -8.61
CA ALA A 45 -5.87 2.04 -8.52
C ALA A 45 -5.33 1.39 -9.81
N ARG A 46 -5.82 1.82 -10.98
CA ARG A 46 -5.32 1.34 -12.28
C ARG A 46 -3.83 1.62 -12.47
N ARG A 47 -3.37 2.81 -12.06
CA ARG A 47 -1.95 3.19 -12.17
C ARG A 47 -1.07 2.31 -11.28
N LEU A 48 -1.48 2.06 -10.04
CA LEU A 48 -0.74 1.24 -9.09
C LEU A 48 -0.66 -0.22 -9.55
N LEU A 49 -1.79 -0.80 -9.97
CA LEU A 49 -1.83 -2.18 -10.47
C LEU A 49 -0.97 -2.34 -11.73
N LYS A 50 -1.04 -1.40 -12.68
CA LYS A 50 -0.19 -1.42 -13.88
C LYS A 50 1.30 -1.32 -13.53
N ALA A 51 1.65 -0.46 -12.57
CA ALA A 51 3.04 -0.35 -12.11
C ALA A 51 3.52 -1.65 -11.46
N TYR A 52 2.67 -2.31 -10.68
CA TYR A 52 2.95 -3.60 -10.07
C TYR A 52 3.10 -4.74 -11.10
N GLU A 53 2.26 -4.79 -12.13
CA GLU A 53 2.38 -5.76 -13.22
C GLU A 53 3.66 -5.56 -14.03
N ASN A 54 3.99 -4.30 -14.34
CA ASN A 54 5.28 -3.93 -14.94
C ASN A 54 6.44 -4.38 -14.03
N ALA A 55 6.30 -4.19 -12.71
CA ALA A 55 7.26 -4.59 -11.67
C ALA A 55 7.61 -6.09 -11.74
N LEU A 56 6.58 -6.94 -11.80
CA LEU A 56 6.74 -8.39 -11.84
C LEU A 56 7.22 -8.90 -13.20
N SER A 57 6.83 -8.23 -14.28
CA SER A 57 7.12 -8.68 -15.65
C SER A 57 8.42 -8.13 -16.22
N HIS A 58 9.11 -7.25 -15.48
CA HIS A 58 10.33 -6.56 -15.94
C HIS A 58 10.15 -5.80 -17.27
N ILE A 59 8.96 -5.22 -17.47
CA ILE A 59 8.65 -4.42 -18.66
C ILE A 59 8.40 -2.96 -18.29
N ASN A 60 8.72 -2.04 -19.20
CA ASN A 60 8.47 -0.61 -19.03
C ASN A 60 9.06 -0.03 -17.73
N MET A 61 10.18 -0.59 -17.26
CA MET A 61 10.96 -0.05 -16.16
C MET A 61 12.11 0.80 -16.70
N SER A 62 12.41 1.88 -15.99
CA SER A 62 13.62 2.67 -16.21
C SER A 62 14.32 2.84 -14.87
N GLU A 63 15.56 2.41 -14.77
CA GLU A 63 16.42 2.80 -13.65
C GLU A 63 16.71 4.29 -13.75
N ARG A 64 16.57 5.00 -12.64
CA ARG A 64 16.89 6.42 -12.54
C ARG A 64 17.64 6.65 -11.25
N GLU A 65 18.65 7.50 -11.31
CA GLU A 65 19.29 8.03 -10.12
C GLU A 65 18.32 8.94 -9.36
N LEU A 66 18.50 9.02 -8.04
CA LEU A 66 17.74 9.95 -7.22
C LEU A 66 18.05 11.38 -7.66
N ILE A 67 17.03 12.14 -8.02
CA ILE A 67 17.19 13.55 -8.36
C ILE A 67 17.50 14.30 -7.06
N ASP A 68 18.68 14.91 -6.99
CA ASP A 68 19.02 15.84 -5.92
C ASP A 68 18.23 17.15 -6.13
N PRO A 69 17.35 17.53 -5.20
CA PRO A 69 16.57 18.76 -5.32
C PRO A 69 17.43 20.04 -5.28
N GLU A 70 18.67 19.97 -4.79
CA GLU A 70 19.61 21.10 -4.76
C GLU A 70 20.57 21.13 -5.97
N SER A 71 20.48 20.15 -6.87
CA SER A 71 21.26 20.14 -8.11
C SER A 71 20.80 21.25 -9.07
N PRO A 72 21.72 21.99 -9.70
CA PRO A 72 21.39 23.04 -10.67
C PRO A 72 20.61 22.53 -11.91
N ASP A 73 20.63 21.22 -12.16
CA ASP A 73 19.93 20.58 -13.29
C ASP A 73 18.52 20.07 -12.95
N ALA A 74 18.04 20.25 -11.71
CA ALA A 74 16.75 19.73 -11.24
C ALA A 74 15.52 20.28 -11.99
N GLY A 75 15.67 21.34 -12.78
CA GLY A 75 14.61 21.95 -13.60
C GLY A 75 14.56 21.51 -15.06
N ALA A 76 15.52 20.72 -15.57
CA ALA A 76 15.66 20.44 -17.00
C ALA A 76 14.92 19.17 -17.49
N GLY A 77 14.34 18.38 -16.57
CA GLY A 77 13.74 17.08 -16.86
C GLY A 77 12.23 17.09 -17.13
N ALA A 78 11.71 17.94 -18.02
CA ALA A 78 10.34 17.83 -18.54
C ALA A 78 10.15 18.63 -19.84
N ALA A 79 10.59 18.09 -20.96
CA ALA A 79 10.11 18.42 -22.30
C ALA A 79 9.92 17.11 -23.08
#